data_AF-A0A965VBL4-F1
#
_entry.id   AF-A0A965VBL4-F1
#
_cell.length_a   1.000
_cell.length_b   1.000
_cell.length_c   1.000
_cell.angle_alpha   90.00
_cell.angle_beta   90.00
_cell.angle_gamma   90.00
#
_symmetry.space_group_name_H-M   'P 1'
#
loop_
_entity.id
_entity.type
_entity.pdbx_description
1 polymer ?
#
loop_
_entity_poly.entity_id
_entity_poly.type
_entity_poly.pdbx_seq_one_letter_code
_entity_poly.pdbx_strand_id
1 'polypeptide(L)' 'MHGCQSIVAYEKRNPAATQLYKVISENLNSFLAERTEESRNLPKFILREFESYLRCGIYAHGFGRVQCGSCQHEKSVPYS' A
#
# COMPACT_ATOMS: atom_id res chain seq x y z
N MET A 1 -25.94 -25.20 -7.71
CA MET A 1 -25.11 -24.00 -7.93
C MET A 1 -24.21 -23.84 -6.71
N HIS A 2 -22.96 -24.30 -6.77
CA HIS A 2 -22.03 -24.24 -5.63
C HIS A 2 -21.48 -22.81 -5.53
N GLY A 3 -21.95 -22.04 -4.55
CA GLY A 3 -21.40 -20.72 -4.26
C GLY A 3 -20.01 -20.86 -3.67
N CYS A 4 -18.98 -20.32 -4.34
CA CYS A 4 -17.67 -20.12 -3.75
C CYS A 4 -17.74 -18.94 -2.75
N GLN A 5 -18.46 -19.14 -1.64
CA GLN A 5 -18.42 -18.21 -0.53
C GLN A 5 -17.20 -18.55 0.32
N SER A 6 -16.22 -17.65 0.36
CA SER A 6 -15.17 -17.72 1.35
C SER A 6 -15.81 -17.51 2.72
N ILE A 7 -15.58 -18.43 3.66
CA ILE A 7 -16.12 -18.38 5.04
C ILE A 7 -15.65 -17.10 5.76
N VAL A 8 -14.55 -16.51 5.29
CA VAL A 8 -14.06 -15.17 5.66
C VAL A 8 -14.24 -14.24 4.46
N ALA A 9 -15.02 -13.17 4.60
CA ALA A 9 -15.09 -12.12 3.59
C ALA A 9 -13.75 -11.37 3.56
N TYR A 10 -13.14 -11.25 2.37
CA TYR A 10 -11.97 -10.40 2.21
C TYR A 10 -12.37 -8.95 2.45
N GLU A 11 -11.80 -8.34 3.49
CA GLU A 11 -11.92 -6.91 3.74
C GLU A 11 -10.82 -6.16 2.98
N LYS A 12 -11.21 -5.08 2.30
CA LYS A 12 -10.24 -4.25 1.59
C LYS A 12 -9.31 -3.59 2.61
N ARG A 13 -8.00 -3.72 2.40
CA ARG A 13 -7.01 -2.97 3.18
C ARG A 13 -7.25 -1.47 3.03
N ASN A 14 -7.04 -0.73 4.12
CA ASN A 14 -6.98 0.73 4.12
C ASN A 14 -5.63 1.19 4.74
N PRO A 15 -4.53 1.12 3.97
CA PRO A 15 -3.20 1.50 4.46
C PRO A 15 -3.16 2.94 5.00
N ALA A 16 -3.88 3.86 4.35
CA ALA A 16 -3.94 5.27 4.74
C ALA A 16 -4.57 5.50 6.13
N ALA A 17 -5.36 4.55 6.64
CA ALA A 17 -5.91 4.61 7.99
C ALA A 17 -4.91 4.15 9.06
N THR A 18 -3.83 3.45 8.69
CA THR A 18 -2.84 2.95 9.65
C THR A 18 -2.00 4.07 10.26
N GLN A 19 -1.58 3.90 11.51
CA GLN A 19 -0.78 4.91 12.20
C GLN A 19 0.59 5.14 11.53
N LEU A 20 1.25 4.07 11.09
CA LEU A 20 2.55 4.16 10.44
C LEU A 20 2.48 4.93 9.12
N TYR A 21 1.45 4.68 8.30
CA TYR A 21 1.21 5.44 7.08
C TYR A 21 1.09 6.93 7.39
N LYS A 22 0.24 7.30 8.35
CA LYS A 22 0.01 8.71 8.71
C LYS A 22 1.31 9.37 9.12
N VAL A 23 2.05 8.77 10.05
CA VAL A 23 3.34 9.30 10.53
C VAL A 23 4.31 9.52 9.36
N ILE A 24 4.48 8.55 8.47
CA ILE A 24 5.39 8.71 7.33
C ILE A 24 4.86 9.77 6.37
N SER A 25 3.58 9.71 5.98
CA SER A 25 3.00 10.65 5.00
C SER A 25 3.04 12.10 5.47
N GLU A 26 2.88 12.33 6.78
CA GLU A 26 2.84 13.67 7.38
C GLU A 26 4.25 14.23 7.63
N ASN A 27 5.24 13.37 7.90
CA ASN A 27 6.55 13.82 8.39
C ASN A 27 7.71 13.59 7.41
N LEU A 28 7.55 12.77 6.36
CA LEU A 28 8.67 12.38 5.48
C LEU A 28 9.39 13.58 4.87
N ASN A 29 8.67 14.56 4.33
CA ASN A 29 9.29 15.71 3.68
C ASN A 29 10.13 16.55 4.66
N SER A 30 9.61 16.82 5.86
CA SER A 30 10.34 17.58 6.89
C SER A 30 11.58 16.81 7.36
N PHE A 31 11.44 15.49 7.59
CA PHE A 31 12.55 14.63 7.96
C PHE A 31 13.67 14.66 6.90
N LEU A 32 13.31 14.58 5.61
CA LEU A 32 14.29 14.64 4.52
C LEU A 32 14.98 16.01 4.42
N ALA A 33 14.25 17.10 4.66
CA ALA A 33 14.83 18.44 4.70
C ALA A 33 15.86 18.57 5.82
N GLU A 34 15.54 18.15 7.04
CA GLU A 34 16.47 18.14 8.18
C GLU A 34 17.73 17.31 7.90
N ARG A 35 17.58 16.13 7.28
CA ARG A 35 18.73 15.30 6.91
C ARG A 35 19.65 16.00 5.91
N THR A 36 19.06 16.77 4.98
CA THR A 36 19.81 17.52 3.97
C THR A 36 20.59 18.66 4.62
N GLU A 37 19.96 19.41 5.52
CA GLU A 37 20.60 20.52 6.27
C GLU A 37 21.80 20.06 7.10
N GLU A 38 21.69 18.88 7.71
CA GLU A 38 22.78 18.27 8.49
C GLU A 38 23.85 17.59 7.64
N SER A 39 23.75 17.64 6.30
CA SER A 39 24.62 16.89 5.38
C SER A 39 24.59 15.36 5.60
N ARG A 40 23.47 14.83 6.12
CA ARG A 40 23.21 13.41 6.41
C ARG A 40 22.17 12.80 5.47
N ASN A 41 22.30 13.07 4.17
CA ASN A 41 21.38 12.58 3.14
C ASN A 41 21.22 11.06 3.20
N LEU A 42 19.98 10.59 3.03
CA LEU A 42 19.70 9.17 2.97
C LEU A 42 20.12 8.59 1.60
N PRO A 43 20.57 7.32 1.56
CA PRO A 43 20.76 6.63 0.30
C PRO A 43 19.47 6.61 -0.54
N LYS A 44 19.61 6.74 -1.87
CA LYS A 44 18.47 6.77 -2.80
C LYS A 44 17.50 5.59 -2.64
N PHE A 45 18.00 4.41 -2.30
CA PHE A 45 17.14 3.24 -2.12
C PHE A 45 16.17 3.43 -0.94
N ILE A 46 16.59 4.07 0.16
CA ILE A 46 15.73 4.34 1.32
C ILE A 46 14.58 5.29 0.95
N LEU A 47 14.87 6.33 0.15
CA LEU A 47 13.84 7.23 -0.36
C LEU A 47 12.79 6.47 -1.18
N ARG A 48 13.26 5.59 -2.06
CA ARG A 48 12.39 4.74 -2.88
C ARG A 48 11.55 3.80 -2.03
N GLU A 49 12.07 3.26 -0.92
CA GLU A 49 11.30 2.41 -0.02
C GLU A 49 10.18 3.19 0.70
N PHE A 50 10.43 4.43 1.13
CA PHE A 50 9.37 5.28 1.69
C PHE A 50 8.26 5.58 0.67
N GLU A 51 8.64 5.94 -0.57
CA GLU A 51 7.68 6.15 -1.66
C GLU A 51 6.90 4.87 -1.99
N SER A 52 7.58 3.73 -2.05
CA SER A 52 6.95 2.43 -2.32
C SER A 52 5.98 2.05 -1.22
N TYR A 53 6.35 2.28 0.04
CA TYR A 53 5.48 2.05 1.20
C TYR A 53 4.22 2.93 1.16
N LEU A 54 4.36 4.22 0.87
CA LEU A 54 3.21 5.13 0.77
C LEU A 54 2.27 4.79 -0.41
N ARG A 55 2.75 4.03 -1.39
CA ARG A 55 1.94 3.55 -2.51
C ARG A 55 1.32 2.16 -2.27
N CYS A 56 1.89 1.39 -1.36
CA CYS A 56 1.50 0.02 -1.06
C CYS A 56 0.03 -0.07 -0.64
N GLY A 57 -0.73 -0.97 -1.27
CA GLY A 57 -2.12 -1.25 -0.92
C GLY A 57 -3.13 -0.17 -1.31
N ILE A 58 -2.73 0.86 -2.06
CA ILE A 58 -3.61 1.94 -2.53
C ILE A 58 -4.06 1.66 -3.97
N TYR A 59 -5.37 1.58 -4.21
CA TYR A 59 -5.94 1.27 -5.53
C TYR A 59 -5.52 2.24 -6.64
N ALA A 60 -5.28 3.51 -6.32
CA ALA A 60 -4.82 4.52 -7.27
C ALA A 60 -3.42 4.20 -7.86
N HIS A 61 -2.64 3.33 -7.22
CA HIS A 61 -1.31 2.92 -7.71
C HIS A 61 -1.32 1.56 -8.41
N GLY A 62 -2.49 0.96 -8.63
CA GLY A 62 -2.67 -0.28 -9.38
C GLY A 62 -3.29 -1.41 -8.56
N PHE A 63 -3.89 -2.36 -9.27
CA PHE A 63 -4.53 -3.53 -8.69
C PHE A 63 -4.58 -4.70 -9.68
N GLY A 64 -4.60 -5.91 -9.13
CA GLY A 64 -4.92 -7.12 -9.87
C GLY A 64 -6.41 -7.45 -9.80
N ARG A 65 -6.96 -8.03 -10.86
CA ARG A 65 -8.29 -8.64 -10.86
C ARG A 65 -8.12 -10.16 -10.75
N VAL A 66 -8.74 -10.77 -9.76
CA VAL A 66 -8.76 -12.22 -9.59
C VAL A 66 -10.18 -12.73 -9.82
N GLN A 67 -10.31 -13.79 -10.60
CA GLN A 67 -11.59 -14.42 -10.90
C GLN A 67 -11.54 -15.88 -10.44
N CYS A 68 -12.60 -16.33 -9.78
CA CYS A 68 -12.75 -17.74 -9.42
C CYS A 68 -13.11 -18.57 -10.66
N GLY A 69 -12.32 -19.60 -10.98
CA GLY A 69 -12.58 -20.45 -12.14
C GLY A 69 -13.87 -21.29 -12.07
N SER A 70 -14.42 -21.52 -10.87
CA SER A 70 -15.62 -22.37 -10.69
C SER A 70 -16.94 -21.60 -10.60
N CYS A 71 -16.93 -20.37 -10.07
CA CYS A 71 -18.14 -19.55 -9.93
C CYS A 71 -18.08 -18.20 -10.65
N GLN A 72 -16.98 -17.89 -11.33
CA GLN A 72 -16.74 -16.62 -12.06
C GLN A 72 -16.80 -15.35 -11.21
N HIS A 73 -16.88 -15.46 -9.89
CA HIS A 73 -16.84 -14.30 -9.00
C HIS A 73 -15.49 -13.59 -9.10
N GLU A 74 -15.54 -12.25 -9.21
CA GLU A 74 -14.35 -11.41 -9.35
C GLU A 74 -14.10 -10.55 -8.10
N LYS A 75 -12.81 -10.36 -7.80
CA LYS A 75 -12.35 -9.41 -6.78
C LYS A 75 -11.17 -8.60 -7.33
N SER A 76 -11.08 -7.33 -6.96
CA SER A 76 -9.89 -6.51 -7.20
C SER A 76 -9.05 -6.37 -5.94
N VAL A 77 -7.75 -6.60 -6.07
CA VAL A 77 -6.78 -6.54 -4.96
C VAL A 77 -5.69 -5.51 -5.30
N PRO A 78 -5.44 -4.51 -4.44
CA PRO A 78 -4.37 -3.55 -4.70
C PRO A 78 -3.00 -4.24 -4.60
N TYR A 79 -2.00 -3.71 -5.31
CA TYR A 79 -0.64 -4.23 -5.21
C TYR A 79 -0.05 -3.99 -3.83
N SER A 80 0.79 -4.93 -3.38
CA SER A 80 1.53 -4.88 -2.12
C SER A 80 3.00 -4.66 -2.39
#